data_AF-A0A0V1P9J9-F1
#
_entry.id   AF-A0A0V1P9J9-F1
#
_cell.length_a   1.000
_cell.length_b   1.000
_cell.length_c   1.000
_cell.angle_alpha   90.00
_cell.angle_beta   90.00
_cell.angle_gamma   90.00
#
_symmetry.space_group_name_H-M   'P 1'
#
loop_
_entity.id
_entity.type
_entity.pdbx_description
1 polymer ?
#
loop_
_entity_poly.entity_id
_entity_poly.type
_entity_poly.pdbx_seq_one_letter_code
_entity_poly.pdbx_strand_id
1 'polypeptide(L)'
;MVRTAEKLFTSMGFGRLPKSFWDYSIFVRPNDRDMVCYPAAFDFKNQKDFRIKMCAQVTWEDFIQLIRQMTSTYYQIAYKEQPISFREAANPAISYALTNALALSVSSEDFMHSVGILPDLENSQEKTINYLYNIALREVAFIPYGVLADKWRWSLFSGDIDATNMNEKWWEYRMKYQGVKSPARRDSNDFDPGSNYQIAQNLPFSRQVNVIGYVIQFQVLKGLCSAIGYQGPLHRCHFFEGKLAGEKLISAMKLGASENWTDVLKILSGSEEISGAAMMEYMEPLIQWLVKTNAETGETIGWNEYPDQFNEAEITLAKNISKKLPVGDIKNNAHSVSDLEGIAFPGEDCSQGQQCLADSTCNGTVCVCPPNSVPWYQTCLPNDPTMVGFGPGGEGFQLDLIKEELVTEESTSSQAESNDINGSTSSMQWKWLSIFSGVLFCLLHFKMYTTF
;
A
#
# COMPACT_ATOMS: atom_id res chain seq x y z
N MET A 1 -13.22 -2.48 19.87
CA MET A 1 -12.55 -2.69 18.57
C MET A 1 -11.93 -4.08 18.46
N VAL A 2 -10.82 -4.40 19.14
CA VAL A 2 -10.10 -5.71 18.99
C VAL A 2 -10.98 -6.92 19.33
N ARG A 3 -11.75 -6.87 20.41
CA ARG A 3 -12.69 -7.94 20.77
C ARG A 3 -13.81 -8.11 19.71
N THR A 4 -14.28 -7.01 19.14
CA THR A 4 -15.26 -7.03 18.03
C THR A 4 -14.66 -7.66 16.78
N ALA A 5 -13.40 -7.34 16.46
CA ALA A 5 -12.67 -7.99 15.38
C ALA A 5 -12.52 -9.50 15.64
N GLU A 6 -12.12 -9.93 16.85
CA GLU A 6 -12.07 -11.36 17.20
C GLU A 6 -13.44 -12.04 17.03
N LYS A 7 -14.54 -11.37 17.41
CA LYS A 7 -15.91 -11.90 17.23
C LYS A 7 -16.23 -12.15 15.76
N LEU A 8 -15.78 -11.30 14.83
CA LEU A 8 -15.96 -11.51 13.39
C LEU A 8 -15.26 -12.79 12.91
N PHE A 9 -14.00 -13.00 13.27
CA PHE A 9 -13.27 -14.21 12.85
C PHE A 9 -13.83 -15.47 13.50
N THR A 10 -14.14 -15.41 14.79
CA THR A 10 -14.72 -16.56 15.50
C THR A 10 -16.12 -16.91 15.00
N SER A 11 -16.92 -15.94 14.53
CA SER A 11 -18.22 -16.23 13.90
C SER A 11 -18.10 -16.93 12.55
N MET A 12 -17.00 -16.70 11.82
CA MET A 12 -16.64 -17.44 10.61
C MET A 12 -16.07 -18.84 10.89
N GLY A 13 -15.81 -19.21 12.14
CA GLY A 13 -15.28 -20.53 12.52
C GLY A 13 -13.77 -20.57 12.76
N PHE A 14 -13.09 -19.42 12.83
CA PHE A 14 -11.71 -19.38 13.32
C PHE A 14 -11.65 -19.66 14.83
N GLY A 15 -10.52 -20.20 15.29
CA GLY A 15 -10.24 -20.37 16.71
C GLY A 15 -10.09 -19.03 17.44
N ARG A 16 -10.25 -19.01 18.77
CA ARG A 16 -9.97 -17.82 19.58
C ARG A 16 -8.47 -17.51 19.59
N LEU A 17 -8.12 -16.23 19.77
CA LEU A 17 -6.72 -15.83 19.89
C LEU A 17 -6.13 -16.30 21.23
N PRO A 18 -4.84 -16.68 21.27
CA PRO A 18 -4.20 -17.16 22.48
C PRO A 18 -4.10 -16.05 23.53
N LYS A 19 -3.96 -16.42 24.81
CA LYS A 19 -3.80 -15.45 25.91
C LYS A 19 -2.58 -14.53 25.70
N SER A 20 -1.49 -15.06 25.15
CA SER A 20 -0.27 -14.31 24.79
C SER A 20 -0.55 -13.14 23.84
N PHE A 21 -1.48 -13.30 22.90
CA PHE A 21 -1.87 -12.22 21.99
C PHE A 21 -2.40 -11.01 22.75
N TRP A 22 -3.24 -11.23 23.76
CA TRP A 22 -3.83 -10.16 24.57
C TRP A 22 -2.85 -9.55 25.55
N ASP A 23 -1.99 -10.38 26.14
CA ASP A 23 -1.03 -9.95 27.15
C ASP A 23 0.13 -9.13 26.54
N TYR A 24 0.52 -9.40 25.29
CA TYR A 24 1.75 -8.86 24.70
C TYR A 24 1.55 -7.96 23.47
N SER A 25 0.35 -7.88 22.88
CA SER A 25 0.08 -6.93 21.80
C SER A 25 -0.03 -5.50 22.32
N ILE A 26 0.34 -4.54 21.47
CA ILE A 26 0.22 -3.11 21.76
C ILE A 26 -0.85 -2.55 20.82
N PHE A 27 -2.01 -2.20 21.39
CA PHE A 27 -3.13 -1.64 20.62
C PHE A 27 -3.25 -0.12 20.73
N VAL A 28 -2.66 0.48 21.76
CA VAL A 28 -2.70 1.91 22.06
C VAL A 28 -1.28 2.38 22.30
N ARG A 29 -0.98 3.63 21.90
CA ARG A 29 0.34 4.23 22.17
C ARG A 29 0.56 4.29 23.69
N PRO A 30 1.63 3.66 24.22
CA PRO A 30 1.97 3.74 25.61
C PRO A 30 2.67 5.09 25.87
N ASN A 31 2.51 5.60 27.09
CA ASN A 31 3.03 6.93 27.46
C ASN A 31 4.47 6.87 28.02
N ASP A 32 5.02 5.67 28.23
CA ASP A 32 6.30 5.44 28.91
C ASP A 32 7.49 5.27 27.94
N ARG A 33 7.25 5.22 26.62
CA ARG A 33 8.29 5.00 25.62
C ARG A 33 7.86 5.42 24.22
N ASP A 34 8.86 5.70 23.37
CA ASP A 34 8.64 5.92 21.95
C ASP A 34 8.43 4.62 21.17
N MET A 35 7.66 4.74 20.11
CA MET A 35 7.27 3.62 19.26
C MET A 35 6.95 4.11 17.85
N VAL A 36 7.36 3.32 16.86
CA VAL A 36 6.85 3.41 15.50
C VAL A 36 5.39 2.97 15.49
N CYS A 37 4.46 3.90 15.24
CA CYS A 37 3.01 3.64 15.30
C CYS A 37 2.43 2.90 14.08
N TYR A 38 3.23 2.63 13.05
CA TYR A 38 2.76 1.92 11.85
C TYR A 38 2.17 0.54 12.21
N PRO A 39 0.91 0.24 11.84
CA PRO A 39 0.24 -1.02 12.17
C PRO A 39 0.96 -2.23 11.58
N ALA A 40 1.22 -3.25 12.41
CA ALA A 40 1.85 -4.49 11.96
C ALA A 40 1.42 -5.69 12.81
N ALA A 41 1.33 -6.86 12.17
CA ALA A 41 1.11 -8.16 12.80
C ALA A 41 2.41 -8.98 12.77
N PHE A 42 2.77 -9.57 13.91
CA PHE A 42 4.03 -10.27 14.12
C PHE A 42 3.80 -11.74 14.44
N ASP A 43 4.55 -12.60 13.75
CA ASP A 43 4.72 -14.01 14.07
C ASP A 43 6.16 -14.22 14.57
N PHE A 44 6.30 -14.59 15.85
CA PHE A 44 7.61 -14.83 16.48
C PHE A 44 8.18 -16.22 16.14
N LYS A 45 7.58 -16.94 15.19
CA LYS A 45 8.03 -18.22 14.63
C LYS A 45 8.17 -19.37 15.63
N ASN A 46 7.63 -19.22 16.84
CA ASN A 46 7.60 -20.23 17.90
C ASN A 46 6.26 -20.98 18.00
N GLN A 47 5.35 -20.78 17.03
CA GLN A 47 3.99 -21.36 16.96
C GLN A 47 3.00 -20.95 18.06
N LYS A 48 3.42 -20.09 18.98
CA LYS A 48 2.66 -19.73 20.20
C LYS A 48 2.42 -18.24 20.34
N ASP A 49 3.36 -17.43 19.87
CA ASP A 49 3.40 -16.00 20.10
C ASP A 49 3.17 -15.22 18.82
N PHE A 50 1.99 -14.60 18.76
CA PHE A 50 1.50 -13.78 17.68
C PHE A 50 1.01 -12.47 18.28
N ARG A 51 1.39 -11.34 17.69
CA ARG A 51 1.11 -10.02 18.27
C ARG A 51 0.70 -9.00 17.22
N ILE A 52 -0.06 -7.99 17.63
CA ILE A 52 -0.27 -6.78 16.86
C ILE A 52 0.41 -5.61 17.56
N LYS A 53 1.01 -4.72 16.77
CA LYS A 53 1.50 -3.42 17.21
C LYS A 53 0.82 -2.35 16.38
N MET A 54 0.03 -1.49 17.01
CA MET A 54 -0.58 -0.31 16.41
C MET A 54 -0.86 0.76 17.48
N CYS A 55 -1.02 2.01 17.06
CA CYS A 55 -1.46 3.11 17.91
C CYS A 55 -2.90 3.48 17.58
N ALA A 56 -3.84 2.56 17.86
CA ALA A 56 -5.23 2.73 17.46
C ALA A 56 -5.92 3.87 18.22
N GLN A 57 -6.60 4.72 17.46
CA GLN A 57 -7.62 5.64 17.91
C GLN A 57 -9.01 5.03 17.67
N VAL A 58 -10.03 5.57 18.34
CA VAL A 58 -11.41 5.09 18.20
C VAL A 58 -12.04 5.70 16.94
N THR A 59 -11.56 5.28 15.78
CA THR A 59 -12.04 5.74 14.46
C THR A 59 -12.41 4.55 13.58
N TRP A 60 -13.24 4.80 12.55
CA TRP A 60 -13.57 3.76 11.57
C TRP A 60 -12.35 3.32 10.77
N GLU A 61 -11.47 4.27 10.41
CA GLU A 61 -10.24 3.98 9.67
C GLU A 61 -9.32 3.03 10.45
N ASP A 62 -9.11 3.27 11.74
CA ASP A 62 -8.29 2.39 12.57
C ASP A 62 -8.96 1.04 12.85
N PHE A 63 -10.30 0.99 12.82
CA PHE A 63 -11.02 -0.28 12.86
C PHE A 63 -10.74 -1.11 11.59
N ILE A 64 -10.77 -0.50 10.41
CA ILE A 64 -10.41 -1.18 9.15
C ILE A 64 -8.95 -1.65 9.17
N GLN A 65 -8.03 -0.81 9.63
CA GLN A 65 -6.62 -1.22 9.75
C GLN A 65 -6.45 -2.37 10.73
N LEU A 66 -7.16 -2.35 11.86
CA LEU A 66 -7.18 -3.45 12.80
C LEU A 66 -7.72 -4.74 12.16
N ILE A 67 -8.78 -4.70 11.34
CA ILE A 67 -9.27 -5.89 10.62
C ILE A 67 -8.21 -6.45 9.67
N ARG A 68 -7.45 -5.59 8.97
CA ARG A 68 -6.32 -6.03 8.13
C ARG A 68 -5.25 -6.73 8.98
N GLN A 69 -4.83 -6.13 10.10
CA GLN A 69 -3.82 -6.74 10.98
C GLN A 69 -4.31 -8.03 11.63
N MET A 70 -5.58 -8.09 12.03
CA MET A 70 -6.20 -9.30 12.56
C MET A 70 -6.26 -10.41 11.50
N THR A 71 -6.56 -10.08 10.24
CA THR A 71 -6.50 -11.03 9.13
C THR A 71 -5.09 -11.59 8.97
N SER A 72 -4.06 -10.73 9.01
CA SER A 72 -2.66 -11.16 8.98
C SER A 72 -2.29 -12.06 10.16
N THR A 73 -2.75 -11.75 11.38
CA THR A 73 -2.55 -12.60 12.55
C THR A 73 -3.22 -13.96 12.40
N TYR A 74 -4.45 -14.03 11.90
CA TYR A 74 -5.14 -15.30 11.67
C TYR A 74 -4.48 -16.12 10.56
N TYR A 75 -3.95 -15.47 9.52
CA TYR A 75 -3.14 -16.13 8.49
C TYR A 75 -1.88 -16.73 9.12
N GLN A 76 -1.15 -15.95 9.94
CA GLN A 76 0.03 -16.42 10.69
C GLN A 76 -0.27 -17.64 11.57
N ILE A 77 -1.41 -17.63 12.27
CA ILE A 77 -1.86 -18.75 13.09
C ILE A 77 -2.22 -19.96 12.22
N ALA A 78 -2.83 -19.76 11.05
CA ALA A 78 -3.28 -20.85 10.18
C ALA A 78 -2.11 -21.69 9.63
N TYR A 79 -1.02 -21.05 9.18
CA TYR A 79 0.16 -21.76 8.66
C TYR A 79 1.23 -22.06 9.72
N LYS A 80 0.96 -21.85 11.03
CA LYS A 80 1.98 -22.00 12.08
C LYS A 80 2.62 -23.40 12.16
N GLU A 81 1.94 -24.42 11.66
CA GLU A 81 2.45 -25.80 11.63
C GLU A 81 3.33 -26.09 10.39
N GLN A 82 3.37 -25.18 9.41
CA GLN A 82 4.27 -25.30 8.27
C GLN A 82 5.74 -25.19 8.72
N PRO A 83 6.70 -25.77 7.96
CA PRO A 83 8.12 -25.47 8.11
C PRO A 83 8.36 -23.96 8.10
N ILE A 84 9.34 -23.47 8.88
CA ILE A 84 9.60 -22.02 9.05
C ILE A 84 9.72 -21.29 7.71
N SER A 85 10.39 -21.90 6.72
CA SER A 85 10.54 -21.37 5.36
C SER A 85 9.23 -21.18 4.59
N PHE A 86 8.16 -21.89 4.96
CA PHE A 86 6.83 -21.78 4.34
C PHE A 86 5.82 -21.02 5.22
N ARG A 87 6.25 -20.46 6.36
CA ARG A 87 5.41 -19.61 7.23
C ARG A 87 5.31 -18.17 6.72
N GLU A 88 4.94 -18.04 5.46
CA GLU A 88 4.60 -16.78 4.81
C GLU A 88 3.33 -17.01 3.98
N ALA A 89 2.70 -15.95 3.48
CA ALA A 89 1.62 -16.12 2.51
C ALA A 89 2.17 -16.65 1.18
N ALA A 90 1.34 -17.36 0.41
CA ALA A 90 1.72 -17.94 -0.89
C ALA A 90 2.45 -16.95 -1.83
N ASN A 91 1.99 -15.70 -1.82
CA ASN A 91 2.77 -14.56 -2.25
C ASN A 91 2.23 -13.30 -1.53
N PRO A 92 2.93 -12.15 -1.64
CA PRO A 92 2.43 -10.90 -1.08
C PRO A 92 1.07 -10.44 -1.62
N ALA A 93 0.74 -10.76 -2.88
CA ALA A 93 -0.55 -10.40 -3.47
C ALA A 93 -1.72 -11.10 -2.78
N ILE A 94 -1.59 -12.39 -2.46
CA ILE A 94 -2.59 -13.18 -1.72
C ILE A 94 -2.77 -12.61 -0.31
N SER A 95 -1.67 -12.28 0.38
CA SER A 95 -1.76 -11.64 1.70
C SER A 95 -2.56 -10.34 1.63
N TYR A 96 -2.22 -9.46 0.68
CA TYR A 96 -2.90 -8.18 0.48
C TYR A 96 -4.37 -8.37 0.10
N ALA A 97 -4.66 -9.30 -0.81
CA ALA A 97 -6.00 -9.59 -1.29
C ALA A 97 -6.93 -10.06 -0.17
N LEU A 98 -6.44 -10.96 0.68
CA LEU A 98 -7.18 -11.47 1.83
C LEU A 98 -7.46 -10.37 2.85
N THR A 99 -6.43 -9.61 3.25
CA THR A 99 -6.60 -8.54 4.25
C THR A 99 -7.59 -7.49 3.78
N ASN A 100 -7.60 -7.16 2.48
CA ASN A 100 -8.49 -6.13 1.95
C ASN A 100 -9.88 -6.66 1.56
N ALA A 101 -10.02 -7.92 1.13
CA ALA A 101 -11.34 -8.53 0.97
C ALA A 101 -12.12 -8.55 2.29
N LEU A 102 -11.45 -8.85 3.41
CA LEU A 102 -12.05 -8.77 4.75
C LEU A 102 -12.37 -7.33 5.15
N ALA A 103 -11.47 -6.38 4.84
CA ALA A 103 -11.71 -4.95 5.06
C ALA A 103 -12.93 -4.42 4.28
N LEU A 104 -13.06 -4.79 3.01
CA LEU A 104 -14.22 -4.44 2.17
C LEU A 104 -15.50 -5.05 2.73
N SER A 105 -15.45 -6.33 3.13
CA SER A 105 -16.59 -7.00 3.77
C SER A 105 -17.09 -6.30 5.03
N VAL A 106 -16.21 -5.77 5.88
CA VAL A 106 -16.66 -5.06 7.10
C VAL A 106 -17.04 -3.60 6.82
N SER A 107 -16.71 -3.10 5.63
CA SER A 107 -17.04 -1.74 5.20
C SER A 107 -18.45 -1.61 4.64
N SER A 108 -19.20 -2.71 4.50
CA SER A 108 -20.59 -2.65 4.04
C SER A 108 -21.52 -2.17 5.16
N GLU A 109 -22.56 -1.42 4.79
CA GLU A 109 -23.60 -0.99 5.73
C GLU A 109 -24.33 -2.19 6.34
N ASP A 110 -24.53 -3.27 5.57
CA ASP A 110 -25.13 -4.52 6.04
C ASP A 110 -24.33 -5.17 7.17
N PHE A 111 -22.99 -5.12 7.09
CA PHE A 111 -22.15 -5.55 8.22
C PHE A 111 -22.35 -4.64 9.42
N MET A 112 -22.25 -3.32 9.25
CA MET A 112 -22.40 -2.35 10.33
C MET A 112 -23.75 -2.51 11.04
N HIS A 113 -24.81 -2.78 10.29
CA HIS A 113 -26.13 -3.07 10.81
C HIS A 113 -26.17 -4.39 11.58
N SER A 114 -25.61 -5.46 11.00
CA SER A 114 -25.55 -6.79 11.65
C SER A 114 -24.80 -6.79 12.99
N VAL A 115 -23.83 -5.89 13.18
CA VAL A 115 -23.09 -5.75 14.44
C VAL A 115 -23.62 -4.63 15.35
N GLY A 116 -24.71 -3.96 14.98
CA GLY A 116 -25.38 -2.92 15.76
C GLY A 116 -24.65 -1.57 15.80
N ILE A 117 -23.74 -1.30 14.86
CA ILE A 117 -23.09 0.01 14.69
C ILE A 117 -24.05 0.98 13.98
N LEU A 118 -24.76 0.50 12.96
CA LEU A 118 -25.75 1.26 12.21
C LEU A 118 -27.16 0.73 12.55
N PRO A 119 -28.05 1.54 13.15
CA PRO A 119 -29.35 1.05 13.59
C PRO A 119 -30.32 0.74 12.44
N ASP A 120 -30.30 1.57 11.39
CA ASP A 120 -31.22 1.46 10.25
C ASP A 120 -30.46 1.38 8.93
N LEU A 121 -30.88 0.45 8.06
CA LEU A 121 -30.40 0.37 6.68
C LEU A 121 -31.26 1.27 5.80
N GLU A 122 -30.68 2.36 5.30
CA GLU A 122 -31.34 3.21 4.32
C GLU A 122 -30.85 2.87 2.91
N ASN A 123 -31.75 2.34 2.07
CA ASN A 123 -31.42 2.01 0.69
C ASN A 123 -31.50 3.26 -0.20
N SER A 124 -30.53 4.17 -0.05
CA SER A 124 -30.38 5.37 -0.88
C SER A 124 -29.34 5.13 -1.98
N GLN A 125 -29.71 5.47 -3.21
CA GLN A 125 -28.80 5.44 -4.34
C GLN A 125 -27.65 6.42 -4.11
N GLU A 126 -27.93 7.63 -3.61
CA GLU A 126 -26.96 8.68 -3.32
C GLU A 126 -25.91 8.21 -2.31
N LYS A 127 -26.34 7.56 -1.21
CA LYS A 127 -25.41 6.97 -0.23
C LYS A 127 -24.53 5.89 -0.84
N THR A 128 -25.13 5.01 -1.65
CA THR A 128 -24.40 3.95 -2.37
C THR A 128 -23.33 4.54 -3.29
N ILE A 129 -23.68 5.58 -4.06
CA ILE A 129 -22.73 6.28 -4.93
C ILE A 129 -21.61 6.94 -4.11
N ASN A 130 -21.94 7.68 -3.05
CA ASN A 130 -20.94 8.33 -2.20
C ASN A 130 -19.96 7.32 -1.58
N TYR A 131 -20.48 6.20 -1.09
CA TYR A 131 -19.68 5.10 -0.56
C TYR A 131 -18.74 4.52 -1.62
N LEU A 132 -19.28 4.11 -2.77
CA LEU A 132 -18.48 3.53 -3.85
C LEU A 132 -17.45 4.53 -4.38
N TYR A 133 -17.78 5.81 -4.44
CA TYR A 133 -16.85 6.88 -4.82
C TYR A 133 -15.66 6.93 -3.88
N ASN A 134 -15.90 6.86 -2.56
CA ASN A 134 -14.84 6.83 -1.56
C ASN A 134 -13.94 5.58 -1.71
N ILE A 135 -14.53 4.41 -1.96
CA ILE A 135 -13.77 3.19 -2.24
C ILE A 135 -12.97 3.36 -3.53
N ALA A 136 -13.54 3.93 -4.59
CA ALA A 136 -12.83 4.15 -5.85
C ALA A 136 -11.62 5.09 -5.70
N LEU A 137 -11.72 6.16 -4.91
CA LEU A 137 -10.59 7.06 -4.63
C LEU A 137 -9.42 6.33 -3.96
N ARG A 138 -9.70 5.31 -3.15
CA ARG A 138 -8.70 4.56 -2.38
C ARG A 138 -8.15 3.36 -3.15
N GLU A 139 -9.03 2.62 -3.81
CA GLU A 139 -8.72 1.32 -4.42
C GLU A 139 -8.47 1.43 -5.93
N VAL A 140 -9.23 2.26 -6.65
CA VAL A 140 -9.12 2.38 -8.11
C VAL A 140 -8.02 3.37 -8.48
N ALA A 141 -8.03 4.57 -7.88
CA ALA A 141 -7.10 5.64 -8.24
C ALA A 141 -5.62 5.32 -7.93
N PHE A 142 -5.36 4.32 -7.07
CA PHE A 142 -4.02 3.85 -6.74
C PHE A 142 -3.41 2.91 -7.80
N ILE A 143 -4.21 2.03 -8.41
CA ILE A 143 -3.74 1.05 -9.42
C ILE A 143 -2.76 1.64 -10.46
N PRO A 144 -3.05 2.80 -11.07
CA PRO A 144 -2.20 3.39 -12.10
C PRO A 144 -0.84 3.82 -11.55
N TYR A 145 -0.84 4.36 -10.32
CA TYR A 145 0.38 4.74 -9.62
C TYR A 145 1.24 3.51 -9.29
N GLY A 146 0.63 2.44 -8.78
CA GLY A 146 1.36 1.21 -8.49
C GLY A 146 1.99 0.61 -9.75
N VAL A 147 1.25 0.57 -10.86
CA VAL A 147 1.76 0.06 -12.15
C VAL A 147 2.95 0.88 -12.62
N LEU A 148 2.82 2.20 -12.62
CA LEU A 148 3.87 3.07 -13.14
C LEU A 148 5.11 3.09 -12.25
N ALA A 149 4.95 2.95 -10.93
CA ALA A 149 6.06 2.97 -10.00
C ALA A 149 6.92 1.70 -10.12
N ASP A 150 6.30 0.52 -10.19
CA ASP A 150 7.04 -0.73 -10.42
C ASP A 150 7.61 -0.79 -11.84
N LYS A 151 6.89 -0.31 -12.86
CA LYS A 151 7.44 -0.21 -14.22
C LYS A 151 8.69 0.67 -14.26
N TRP A 152 8.63 1.84 -13.63
CA TRP A 152 9.77 2.77 -13.54
C TRP A 152 10.98 2.10 -12.86
N ARG A 153 10.76 1.40 -11.74
CA ARG A 153 11.83 0.66 -11.04
C ARG A 153 12.39 -0.48 -11.88
N TRP A 154 11.55 -1.27 -12.53
CA TRP A 154 12.01 -2.36 -13.39
C TRP A 154 12.83 -1.84 -14.55
N SER A 155 12.42 -0.74 -15.18
CA SER A 155 13.18 -0.10 -16.25
C SER A 155 14.50 0.51 -15.76
N LEU A 156 14.57 0.97 -14.51
CA LEU A 156 15.84 1.37 -13.89
C LEU A 156 16.74 0.15 -13.62
N PHE A 157 16.19 -0.95 -13.11
CA PHE A 157 16.95 -2.16 -12.79
C PHE A 157 17.40 -2.95 -14.03
N SER A 158 16.64 -2.91 -15.12
CA SER A 158 17.02 -3.53 -16.40
C SER A 158 18.06 -2.72 -17.17
N GLY A 159 18.26 -1.44 -16.82
CA GLY A 159 19.11 -0.50 -17.55
C GLY A 159 18.42 0.19 -18.73
N ASP A 160 17.10 0.06 -18.89
CA ASP A 160 16.33 0.79 -19.91
C ASP A 160 16.27 2.31 -19.63
N ILE A 161 16.40 2.70 -18.36
CA ILE A 161 16.45 4.08 -17.88
C ILE A 161 17.84 4.32 -17.28
N ASP A 162 18.49 5.40 -17.70
CA ASP A 162 19.77 5.83 -17.15
C ASP A 162 19.54 6.67 -15.88
N ALA A 163 20.52 6.69 -14.97
CA ALA A 163 20.44 7.51 -13.78
C ALA A 163 20.23 9.00 -14.12
N THR A 164 20.76 9.47 -15.25
CA THR A 164 20.65 10.86 -15.69
C THR A 164 19.24 11.27 -16.14
N ASN A 165 18.39 10.32 -16.54
CA ASN A 165 17.04 10.59 -17.06
C ASN A 165 15.92 9.98 -16.18
N MET A 166 16.26 9.51 -14.97
CA MET A 166 15.34 8.81 -14.09
C MET A 166 14.11 9.67 -13.72
N ASN A 167 14.29 10.96 -13.47
CA ASN A 167 13.21 11.86 -13.04
C ASN A 167 12.31 12.29 -14.20
N GLU A 168 12.89 12.48 -15.39
CA GLU A 168 12.14 12.73 -16.62
C GLU A 168 11.22 11.54 -16.94
N LYS A 169 11.77 10.33 -16.90
CA LYS A 169 11.00 9.09 -17.13
C LYS A 169 9.92 8.85 -16.08
N TRP A 170 10.16 9.26 -14.84
CA TRP A 170 9.13 9.24 -13.80
C TRP A 170 7.92 10.10 -14.19
N TRP A 171 8.14 11.34 -14.65
CA TRP A 171 7.05 12.23 -15.05
C TRP A 171 6.38 11.85 -16.36
N GLU A 172 7.13 11.29 -17.33
CA GLU A 172 6.55 10.67 -18.52
C GLU A 172 5.54 9.57 -18.12
N TYR A 173 5.92 8.72 -17.17
CA TYR A 173 5.05 7.65 -16.68
C TYR A 173 3.86 8.17 -15.86
N ARG A 174 4.06 9.19 -15.01
CA ARG A 174 2.98 9.87 -14.28
C ARG A 174 1.95 10.45 -15.24
N MET A 175 2.38 11.07 -16.32
CA MET A 175 1.47 11.60 -17.34
C MET A 175 0.76 10.44 -18.06
N LYS A 176 1.52 9.49 -18.60
CA LYS A 176 0.98 8.36 -19.37
C LYS A 176 -0.05 7.52 -18.63
N TYR A 177 0.23 7.13 -17.39
CA TYR A 177 -0.61 6.20 -16.64
C TYR A 177 -1.60 6.89 -15.70
N GLN A 178 -1.28 8.06 -15.13
CA GLN A 178 -2.17 8.74 -14.17
C GLN A 178 -2.84 10.01 -14.69
N GLY A 179 -2.35 10.60 -15.79
CA GLY A 179 -2.87 11.88 -16.26
C GLY A 179 -2.42 13.06 -15.40
N VAL A 180 -1.31 12.92 -14.67
CA VAL A 180 -0.82 13.94 -13.73
C VAL A 180 0.49 14.54 -14.22
N LYS A 181 0.54 15.87 -14.30
CA LYS A 181 1.72 16.68 -14.62
C LYS A 181 2.32 17.30 -13.36
N SER A 182 3.63 17.52 -13.36
CA SER A 182 4.30 18.25 -12.28
C SER A 182 3.82 19.71 -12.23
N PRO A 183 3.47 20.26 -11.05
CA PRO A 183 3.10 21.69 -10.92
C PRO A 183 4.31 22.62 -11.05
N ALA A 184 5.52 22.09 -10.99
CA ALA A 184 6.77 22.82 -11.07
C ALA A 184 7.72 22.19 -12.10
N ARG A 185 8.58 23.03 -12.70
CA ARG A 185 9.65 22.52 -13.56
C ARG A 185 10.60 21.62 -12.76
N ARG A 186 10.92 20.45 -13.32
CA ARG A 186 11.91 19.50 -12.78
C ARG A 186 13.11 19.42 -13.72
N ASP A 187 14.26 19.06 -13.18
CA ASP A 187 15.48 18.77 -13.94
C ASP A 187 16.13 17.46 -13.47
N SER A 188 17.28 17.10 -14.04
CA SER A 188 17.98 15.85 -13.72
C SER A 188 18.61 15.83 -12.33
N ASN A 189 18.68 16.96 -11.61
CA ASN A 189 19.14 16.98 -10.22
C ASN A 189 18.02 16.64 -9.22
N ASP A 190 16.79 16.54 -9.71
CA ASP A 190 15.62 16.21 -8.92
C ASP A 190 15.41 14.69 -8.85
N PHE A 191 14.97 14.20 -7.68
CA PHE A 191 14.63 12.79 -7.48
C PHE A 191 13.26 12.64 -6.82
N ASP A 192 12.21 13.02 -7.56
CA ASP A 192 10.82 12.94 -7.12
C ASP A 192 10.39 11.53 -6.68
N PRO A 193 10.73 10.44 -7.40
CA PRO A 193 10.37 9.10 -6.93
C PRO A 193 10.96 8.78 -5.54
N GLY A 194 12.12 9.36 -5.18
CA GLY A 194 12.72 9.21 -3.85
C GLY A 194 11.93 9.83 -2.70
N SER A 195 10.97 10.72 -3.00
CA SER A 195 10.06 11.24 -1.98
C SER A 195 9.01 10.22 -1.53
N ASN A 196 8.82 9.13 -2.28
CA ASN A 196 7.96 8.02 -1.87
C ASN A 196 8.73 7.07 -0.95
N TYR A 197 8.18 6.80 0.24
CA TYR A 197 8.77 5.91 1.24
C TYR A 197 9.14 4.52 0.70
N GLN A 198 8.27 3.91 -0.10
CA GLN A 198 8.49 2.54 -0.59
C GLN A 198 9.62 2.50 -1.61
N ILE A 199 9.72 3.53 -2.47
CA ILE A 199 10.84 3.67 -3.40
C ILE A 199 12.14 3.93 -2.64
N ALA A 200 12.15 4.87 -1.69
CA ALA A 200 13.33 5.25 -0.92
C ALA A 200 13.90 4.08 -0.09
N GLN A 201 13.02 3.24 0.47
CA GLN A 201 13.41 2.06 1.26
C GLN A 201 13.65 0.81 0.39
N ASN A 202 13.62 0.95 -0.93
CA ASN A 202 13.67 -0.17 -1.89
C ASN A 202 12.66 -1.29 -1.57
N LEU A 203 11.54 -0.94 -0.92
CA LEU A 203 10.47 -1.89 -0.67
C LEU A 203 9.74 -2.14 -1.97
N PRO A 204 9.65 -3.39 -2.46
CA PRO A 204 8.84 -3.70 -3.62
C PRO A 204 7.42 -3.16 -3.36
N PHE A 205 6.80 -2.41 -4.30
CA PHE A 205 5.36 -2.17 -4.17
C PHE A 205 4.64 -3.51 -4.09
N SER A 206 5.16 -4.51 -4.81
CA SER A 206 4.74 -5.90 -4.70
C SER A 206 4.71 -6.51 -3.29
N ARG A 207 5.42 -6.00 -2.27
CA ARG A 207 5.49 -6.63 -0.92
C ARG A 207 4.42 -6.14 0.06
N GLN A 208 3.97 -4.89 -0.04
CA GLN A 208 3.01 -4.27 0.91
C GLN A 208 1.83 -3.58 0.23
N VAL A 209 1.95 -3.26 -1.07
CA VAL A 209 0.97 -2.48 -1.85
C VAL A 209 1.00 -3.02 -3.30
N ASN A 210 0.56 -4.27 -3.46
CA ASN A 210 0.68 -5.01 -4.71
C ASN A 210 -0.50 -4.71 -5.64
N VAL A 211 -0.24 -4.15 -6.82
CA VAL A 211 -1.28 -3.88 -7.83
C VAL A 211 -2.12 -5.11 -8.15
N ILE A 212 -1.51 -6.30 -8.23
CA ILE A 212 -2.24 -7.55 -8.43
C ILE A 212 -3.21 -7.75 -7.26
N GLY A 213 -2.73 -7.56 -6.02
CA GLY A 213 -3.54 -7.57 -4.81
C GLY A 213 -4.74 -6.62 -4.87
N TYR A 214 -4.56 -5.41 -5.39
CA TYR A 214 -5.64 -4.42 -5.58
C TYR A 214 -6.74 -4.91 -6.52
N VAL A 215 -6.41 -5.75 -7.50
CA VAL A 215 -7.37 -6.35 -8.43
C VAL A 215 -7.99 -7.60 -7.83
N ILE A 216 -7.16 -8.54 -7.35
CA ILE A 216 -7.65 -9.84 -6.89
C ILE A 216 -8.35 -9.78 -5.53
N GLN A 217 -8.24 -8.70 -4.74
CA GLN A 217 -9.05 -8.53 -3.52
C GLN A 217 -10.55 -8.63 -3.81
N PHE A 218 -11.02 -8.07 -4.93
CA PHE A 218 -12.42 -8.12 -5.34
C PHE A 218 -12.79 -9.53 -5.84
N GLN A 219 -11.86 -10.19 -6.52
CA GLN A 219 -12.02 -11.57 -6.96
C GLN A 219 -12.14 -12.55 -5.78
N VAL A 220 -11.31 -12.35 -4.74
CA VAL A 220 -11.39 -13.09 -3.47
C VAL A 220 -12.71 -12.76 -2.75
N LEU A 221 -13.07 -11.48 -2.64
CA LEU A 221 -14.35 -11.05 -2.05
C LEU A 221 -15.53 -11.78 -2.71
N LYS A 222 -15.63 -11.71 -4.04
CA LYS A 222 -16.69 -12.39 -4.81
C LYS A 222 -16.70 -13.89 -4.58
N GLY A 223 -15.53 -14.53 -4.58
CA GLY A 223 -15.40 -15.96 -4.32
C GLY A 223 -15.87 -16.39 -2.93
N LEU A 224 -15.67 -15.54 -1.92
CA LEU A 224 -16.14 -15.78 -0.55
C LEU A 224 -17.64 -15.47 -0.40
N CYS A 225 -18.14 -14.41 -1.03
CA CYS A 225 -19.58 -14.09 -1.10
C CYS A 225 -20.37 -15.22 -1.75
N SER A 226 -19.84 -15.77 -2.84
CA SER A 226 -20.44 -16.91 -3.54
C SER A 226 -20.48 -18.16 -2.66
N ALA A 227 -19.44 -18.38 -1.84
CA ALA A 227 -19.37 -19.54 -0.94
C ALA A 227 -20.45 -19.52 0.16
N ILE A 228 -20.89 -18.34 0.58
CA ILE A 228 -22.00 -18.17 1.54
C ILE A 228 -23.36 -18.02 0.84
N GLY A 229 -23.42 -18.19 -0.48
CA GLY A 229 -24.66 -18.12 -1.26
C GLY A 229 -25.25 -16.71 -1.39
N TYR A 230 -24.48 -15.65 -1.15
CA TYR A 230 -24.96 -14.28 -1.26
C TYR A 230 -25.30 -13.90 -2.71
N GLN A 231 -26.50 -13.34 -2.93
CA GLN A 231 -27.04 -13.00 -4.27
C GLN A 231 -27.26 -11.49 -4.49
N GLY A 232 -26.94 -10.66 -3.50
CA GLY A 232 -27.14 -9.21 -3.59
C GLY A 232 -26.00 -8.49 -4.32
N PRO A 233 -26.03 -7.15 -4.37
CA PRO A 233 -24.92 -6.36 -4.90
C PRO A 233 -23.62 -6.65 -4.15
N LEU A 234 -22.52 -6.88 -4.89
CA LEU A 234 -21.26 -7.36 -4.33
C LEU A 234 -20.69 -6.42 -3.25
N HIS A 235 -20.87 -5.10 -3.41
CA HIS A 235 -20.43 -4.09 -2.44
C HIS A 235 -21.20 -4.07 -1.11
N ARG A 236 -22.29 -4.85 -1.00
CA ARG A 236 -23.05 -5.03 0.24
C ARG A 236 -22.74 -6.36 0.95
N CYS A 237 -22.04 -7.27 0.28
CA CYS A 237 -21.69 -8.57 0.83
C CYS A 237 -20.79 -8.45 2.08
N HIS A 238 -21.04 -9.29 3.08
CA HIS A 238 -20.13 -9.47 4.22
C HIS A 238 -20.03 -10.92 4.68
N PHE A 239 -18.96 -11.25 5.43
CA PHE A 239 -18.67 -12.61 5.88
C PHE A 239 -19.03 -12.91 7.33
N PHE A 240 -19.53 -11.94 8.09
CA PHE A 240 -19.96 -12.16 9.47
C PHE A 240 -20.96 -13.34 9.58
N GLU A 241 -20.67 -14.31 10.44
CA GLU A 241 -21.41 -15.58 10.61
C GLU A 241 -21.37 -16.55 9.39
N GLY A 242 -20.64 -16.19 8.33
CA GLY A 242 -20.46 -16.98 7.13
C GLY A 242 -19.42 -18.10 7.30
N LYS A 243 -19.81 -19.22 7.93
CA LYS A 243 -18.90 -20.35 8.19
C LYS A 243 -18.25 -20.92 6.93
N LEU A 244 -18.97 -21.01 5.82
CA LEU A 244 -18.41 -21.52 4.55
C LEU A 244 -17.32 -20.61 3.98
N ALA A 245 -17.44 -19.29 4.14
CA ALA A 245 -16.35 -18.36 3.81
C ALA A 245 -15.15 -18.59 4.73
N GLY A 246 -15.38 -18.78 6.03
CA GLY A 246 -14.32 -19.08 7.00
C GLY A 246 -13.60 -20.39 6.71
N GLU A 247 -14.30 -21.47 6.38
CA GLU A 247 -13.70 -22.75 5.99
C GLU A 247 -12.77 -22.59 4.77
N LYS A 248 -13.21 -21.83 3.77
CA LYS A 248 -12.46 -21.51 2.55
C LYS A 248 -11.24 -20.64 2.83
N LEU A 249 -11.37 -19.65 3.72
CA LEU A 249 -10.24 -18.83 4.19
C LEU A 249 -9.22 -19.69 4.94
N ILE A 250 -9.67 -20.50 5.90
CA ILE A 250 -8.79 -21.34 6.73
C ILE A 250 -8.04 -22.36 5.87
N SER A 251 -8.71 -23.01 4.90
CA SER A 251 -8.07 -23.99 4.03
C SER A 251 -6.99 -23.36 3.16
N ALA A 252 -7.24 -22.19 2.58
CA ALA A 252 -6.25 -21.44 1.82
C ALA A 252 -5.09 -20.95 2.72
N MET A 253 -5.40 -20.38 3.89
CA MET A 253 -4.40 -19.78 4.78
C MET A 253 -3.45 -20.82 5.39
N LYS A 254 -3.90 -22.06 5.60
CA LYS A 254 -3.06 -23.15 6.15
C LYS A 254 -1.91 -23.57 5.24
N LEU A 255 -2.02 -23.32 3.94
CA LEU A 255 -1.00 -23.68 2.95
C LEU A 255 0.25 -22.79 3.11
N GLY A 256 0.09 -21.56 3.59
CA GLY A 256 1.21 -20.61 3.67
C GLY A 256 1.89 -20.47 2.30
N ALA A 257 3.21 -20.60 2.26
CA ALA A 257 4.01 -20.56 1.03
C ALA A 257 4.40 -21.96 0.52
N SER A 258 3.72 -23.02 0.96
CA SER A 258 4.02 -24.40 0.51
C SER A 258 3.42 -24.74 -0.86
N GLU A 259 2.42 -23.98 -1.32
CA GLU A 259 1.71 -24.21 -2.58
C GLU A 259 1.86 -23.02 -3.53
N ASN A 260 1.60 -23.25 -4.82
CA ASN A 260 1.59 -22.17 -5.80
C ASN A 260 0.45 -21.18 -5.50
N TRP A 261 0.74 -19.89 -5.58
CA TRP A 261 -0.22 -18.83 -5.27
C TRP A 261 -1.46 -18.85 -6.17
N THR A 262 -1.37 -19.38 -7.40
CA THR A 262 -2.52 -19.55 -8.30
C THR A 262 -3.49 -20.61 -7.79
N ASP A 263 -2.99 -21.68 -7.15
CA ASP A 263 -3.82 -22.72 -6.54
C ASP A 263 -4.52 -22.17 -5.30
N VAL A 264 -3.81 -21.37 -4.50
CA VAL A 264 -4.40 -20.65 -3.37
C VAL A 264 -5.46 -19.65 -3.85
N LEU A 265 -5.22 -18.93 -4.94
CA LEU A 265 -6.21 -18.05 -5.56
C LEU A 265 -7.45 -18.82 -6.03
N LYS A 266 -7.28 -20.01 -6.60
CA LYS A 266 -8.37 -20.88 -7.01
C LYS A 266 -9.21 -21.34 -5.83
N ILE A 267 -8.56 -21.71 -4.73
CA ILE A 267 -9.27 -22.06 -3.49
C ILE A 267 -10.13 -20.90 -3.02
N LEU A 268 -9.66 -19.65 -3.11
CA LEU A 268 -10.38 -18.48 -2.62
C LEU A 268 -11.45 -17.98 -3.60
N SER A 269 -11.12 -17.93 -4.89
CA SER A 269 -11.94 -17.27 -5.91
C SER A 269 -12.71 -18.20 -6.83
N GLY A 270 -12.28 -19.46 -6.95
CA GLY A 270 -12.76 -20.41 -7.95
C GLY A 270 -12.00 -20.35 -9.28
N SER A 271 -11.00 -19.47 -9.43
CA SER A 271 -10.18 -19.31 -10.63
C SER A 271 -8.69 -19.19 -10.31
N GLU A 272 -7.84 -19.73 -11.19
CA GLU A 272 -6.38 -19.54 -11.16
C GLU A 272 -5.95 -18.25 -11.87
N GLU A 273 -6.83 -17.67 -12.69
CA GLU A 273 -6.53 -16.49 -13.49
C GLU A 273 -6.87 -15.19 -12.73
N ILE A 274 -6.06 -14.16 -12.95
CA ILE A 274 -6.32 -12.80 -12.45
C ILE A 274 -7.36 -12.13 -13.35
N SER A 275 -8.42 -11.59 -12.75
CA SER A 275 -9.47 -10.88 -13.46
C SER A 275 -9.94 -9.64 -12.71
N GLY A 276 -10.12 -8.53 -13.45
CA GLY A 276 -10.78 -7.32 -12.93
C GLY A 276 -12.30 -7.38 -12.94
N ALA A 277 -12.91 -8.47 -13.42
CA ALA A 277 -14.38 -8.55 -13.56
C ALA A 277 -15.12 -8.36 -12.22
N ALA A 278 -14.59 -8.91 -11.12
CA ALA A 278 -15.19 -8.73 -9.80
C ALA A 278 -15.08 -7.29 -9.29
N MET A 279 -14.01 -6.58 -9.65
CA MET A 279 -13.85 -5.17 -9.32
C MET A 279 -14.86 -4.31 -10.10
N MET A 280 -15.05 -4.60 -11.39
CA MET A 280 -16.07 -3.94 -12.22
C MET A 280 -17.47 -4.18 -11.66
N GLU A 281 -17.82 -5.42 -11.29
CA GLU A 281 -19.10 -5.76 -10.66
C GLU A 281 -19.33 -5.03 -9.34
N TYR A 282 -18.30 -4.93 -8.50
CA TYR A 282 -18.36 -4.17 -7.25
C TYR A 282 -18.68 -2.69 -7.50
N MET A 283 -18.04 -2.11 -8.51
CA MET A 283 -18.11 -0.69 -8.85
C MET A 283 -19.23 -0.32 -9.83
N GLU A 284 -20.01 -1.29 -10.31
CA GLU A 284 -20.97 -1.11 -11.40
C GLU A 284 -21.93 0.08 -11.18
N PRO A 285 -22.54 0.29 -9.98
CA PRO A 285 -23.42 1.45 -9.78
C PRO A 285 -22.68 2.78 -9.93
N LEU A 286 -21.43 2.85 -9.47
CA LEU A 286 -20.60 4.05 -9.60
C LEU A 286 -20.19 4.28 -11.06
N ILE A 287 -19.81 3.23 -11.78
CA ILE A 287 -19.44 3.31 -13.20
C ILE A 287 -20.61 3.87 -14.00
N GLN A 288 -21.81 3.34 -13.81
CA GLN A 288 -23.01 3.84 -14.49
C GLN A 288 -23.28 5.31 -14.18
N TRP A 289 -23.14 5.70 -12.90
CA TRP A 289 -23.32 7.09 -12.48
C TRP A 289 -22.26 8.02 -13.09
N LEU A 290 -20.99 7.62 -13.13
CA LEU A 290 -19.89 8.41 -13.71
C LEU A 290 -20.05 8.58 -15.22
N VAL A 291 -20.42 7.51 -15.95
CA VAL A 291 -20.67 7.57 -17.40
C VAL A 291 -21.78 8.57 -17.71
N LYS A 292 -22.90 8.49 -16.98
CA LYS A 292 -24.02 9.41 -17.14
C LYS A 292 -23.61 10.85 -16.82
N THR A 293 -22.98 11.06 -15.67
CA THR A 293 -22.59 12.40 -15.20
C THR A 293 -21.61 13.07 -16.16
N ASN A 294 -20.58 12.35 -16.62
CA ASN A 294 -19.60 12.88 -17.56
C ASN A 294 -20.22 13.23 -18.92
N ALA A 295 -21.20 12.46 -19.38
CA ALA A 295 -21.93 12.76 -20.60
C ALA A 295 -22.81 14.01 -20.45
N GLU A 296 -23.45 14.19 -19.29
CA GLU A 296 -24.29 15.36 -18.98
C GLU A 296 -23.47 16.64 -18.80
N THR A 297 -22.28 16.55 -18.20
CA THR A 297 -21.38 17.69 -17.99
C THR A 297 -20.49 18.00 -19.20
N GLY A 298 -20.47 17.13 -20.21
CA GLY A 298 -19.64 17.30 -21.40
C GLY A 298 -18.15 17.14 -21.14
N GLU A 299 -17.77 16.35 -20.13
CA GLU A 299 -16.36 16.10 -19.79
C GLU A 299 -15.69 15.23 -20.84
N THR A 300 -14.49 15.62 -21.28
CA THR A 300 -13.66 14.79 -22.15
C THR A 300 -12.97 13.73 -21.30
N ILE A 301 -13.21 12.46 -21.63
CA ILE A 301 -12.58 11.32 -20.99
C ILE A 301 -11.16 11.13 -21.52
N GLY A 302 -10.21 10.97 -20.60
CA GLY A 302 -8.78 10.86 -20.89
C GLY A 302 -8.07 12.20 -20.86
N TRP A 303 -6.81 12.21 -21.27
CA TRP A 303 -5.96 13.39 -21.31
C TRP A 303 -5.05 13.33 -22.53
N ASN A 304 -4.68 14.50 -23.05
CA ASN A 304 -3.67 14.57 -24.09
C ASN A 304 -2.29 14.39 -23.45
N GLU A 305 -1.42 13.57 -24.05
CA GLU A 305 0.00 13.56 -23.71
C GLU A 305 0.59 14.90 -24.18
N TYR A 306 0.77 15.83 -23.25
CA TYR A 306 1.39 17.12 -23.56
C TYR A 306 2.90 16.90 -23.77
N PRO A 307 3.51 17.48 -24.83
CA PRO A 307 4.96 17.58 -24.89
C PRO A 307 5.48 18.32 -23.64
N ASP A 308 6.68 17.99 -23.17
CA ASP A 308 7.36 18.62 -22.00
C ASP A 308 7.65 20.14 -22.15
N GLN A 309 7.02 20.79 -23.11
CA GLN A 309 7.10 22.22 -23.31
C GLN A 309 5.98 22.89 -22.53
N PHE A 310 6.31 23.34 -21.30
CA PHE A 310 5.54 24.39 -20.65
C PHE A 310 5.39 25.56 -21.65
N ASN A 311 4.18 25.97 -21.97
CA ASN A 311 3.96 27.19 -22.77
C ASN A 311 4.38 28.44 -21.95
N GLU A 312 4.59 29.61 -22.56
CA GLU A 312 5.07 30.80 -21.83
C GLU A 312 4.20 31.19 -20.61
N ALA A 313 2.88 30.94 -20.67
CA ALA A 313 1.98 31.19 -19.55
C ALA A 313 2.17 30.17 -18.42
N GLU A 314 2.35 28.89 -18.76
CA GLU A 314 2.69 27.82 -17.81
C GLU A 314 4.12 27.98 -17.27
N ILE A 315 5.07 28.50 -18.05
CA ILE A 315 6.42 28.87 -17.59
C ILE A 315 6.31 30.01 -16.58
N THR A 316 5.45 30.99 -16.82
CA THR A 316 5.25 32.13 -15.92
C THR A 316 4.56 31.68 -14.64
N LEU A 317 3.52 30.85 -14.74
CA LEU A 317 2.85 30.25 -13.60
C LEU A 317 3.78 29.31 -12.82
N ALA A 318 4.55 28.44 -13.50
CA ALA A 318 5.52 27.56 -12.89
C ALA A 318 6.72 28.31 -12.32
N LYS A 319 7.14 29.47 -12.85
CA LYS A 319 8.12 30.35 -12.19
C LYS A 319 7.55 31.01 -10.94
N ASN A 320 6.24 31.27 -10.92
CA ASN A 320 5.54 31.84 -9.77
C ASN A 320 5.25 30.78 -8.69
N ILE A 321 4.94 29.54 -9.07
CA ILE A 321 4.72 28.38 -8.18
C ILE A 321 6.05 27.76 -7.76
N SER A 322 6.90 27.44 -8.74
CA SER A 322 8.32 27.10 -8.54
C SER A 322 9.11 28.40 -8.38
N LYS A 323 8.88 29.09 -7.27
CA LYS A 323 10.02 29.60 -6.53
C LYS A 323 10.79 28.35 -6.07
N LYS A 324 11.58 27.76 -6.97
CA LYS A 324 12.67 26.86 -6.59
C LYS A 324 13.45 27.72 -5.60
N LEU A 325 13.29 27.44 -4.31
CA LEU A 325 14.03 28.15 -3.27
C LEU A 325 15.48 28.03 -3.73
N PRO A 326 16.17 29.15 -4.00
CA PRO A 326 17.57 29.09 -4.40
C PRO A 326 18.25 28.25 -3.35
N VAL A 327 18.88 27.14 -3.75
CA VAL A 327 19.49 26.12 -2.87
C VAL A 327 19.97 26.78 -1.57
N GLY A 328 19.13 26.68 -0.53
CA GLY A 328 19.13 27.66 0.56
C GLY A 328 17.73 27.86 1.17
N ASP A 329 17.56 27.30 2.36
CA ASP A 329 16.45 27.52 3.29
C ASP A 329 15.03 27.13 2.85
N ILE A 330 14.77 25.81 2.88
CA ILE A 330 13.44 25.25 3.16
C ILE A 330 12.87 25.79 4.51
N LYS A 331 13.73 26.29 5.40
CA LYS A 331 13.37 26.79 6.74
C LYS A 331 12.53 28.07 6.78
N ASN A 332 12.64 28.96 5.80
CA ASN A 332 12.13 30.33 6.00
C ASN A 332 10.79 30.62 5.32
N ASN A 333 10.25 29.73 4.47
CA ASN A 333 9.08 30.07 3.63
C ASN A 333 8.13 28.90 3.31
N ALA A 334 8.26 27.73 3.93
CA ALA A 334 7.27 26.67 3.78
C ALA A 334 6.16 26.87 4.82
N HIS A 335 4.96 27.29 4.39
CA HIS A 335 3.74 27.10 5.16
C HIS A 335 3.38 25.61 5.10
N SER A 336 4.00 24.83 5.99
CA SER A 336 3.71 23.43 6.29
C SER A 336 2.34 23.31 6.96
N VAL A 337 1.78 22.10 6.97
CA VAL A 337 0.53 21.69 7.63
C VAL A 337 0.72 21.66 9.16
N SER A 338 1.37 22.68 9.72
CA SER A 338 1.71 22.84 11.14
C SER A 338 0.94 24.00 11.79
N ASP A 339 -0.28 24.27 11.34
CA ASP A 339 -1.23 25.18 12.01
C ASP A 339 -1.84 24.56 13.30
N LEU A 340 -1.05 23.82 14.08
CA LEU A 340 -1.32 23.65 15.50
C LEU A 340 -0.65 24.83 16.21
N GLU A 341 -1.43 25.85 16.56
CA GLU A 341 -0.95 27.04 17.27
C GLU A 341 -0.02 26.64 18.44
N GLY A 342 1.23 27.10 18.41
CA GLY A 342 2.20 26.92 19.48
C GLY A 342 3.11 25.69 19.37
N ILE A 343 3.15 24.97 18.24
CA ILE A 343 3.95 23.76 18.07
C ILE A 343 4.86 23.85 16.84
N ALA A 344 6.10 23.34 16.93
CA ALA A 344 7.05 23.27 15.81
C ALA A 344 7.71 21.87 15.71
N PHE A 345 7.86 21.34 14.49
CA PHE A 345 8.54 20.07 14.21
C PHE A 345 10.07 20.24 14.09
N PRO A 346 10.86 19.14 14.21
CA PRO A 346 12.30 19.21 13.97
C PRO A 346 12.62 19.82 12.61
N GLY A 347 13.42 20.88 12.60
CA GLY A 347 13.76 21.68 11.42
C GLY A 347 12.90 22.94 11.22
N GLU A 348 11.78 23.10 11.93
CA GLU A 348 10.90 24.27 11.85
C GLU A 348 11.31 25.41 12.82
N ASP A 349 10.79 26.61 12.59
CA ASP A 349 11.05 27.83 13.36
C ASP A 349 10.38 27.78 14.74
N CYS A 350 11.15 28.05 15.79
CA CYS A 350 10.69 28.12 17.18
C CYS A 350 10.98 29.48 17.83
N SER A 351 11.39 30.48 17.05
CA SER A 351 11.78 31.82 17.52
C SER A 351 10.63 32.61 18.15
N GLN A 352 9.38 32.24 17.87
CA GLN A 352 8.18 32.88 18.44
C GLN A 352 7.63 32.13 19.66
N GLY A 353 8.40 31.22 20.25
CA GLY A 353 8.04 30.50 21.47
C GLY A 353 7.23 29.22 21.24
N GLN A 354 7.25 28.68 20.02
CA GLN A 354 6.65 27.39 19.71
C GLN A 354 7.35 26.25 20.46
N GLN A 355 6.58 25.25 20.91
CA GLN A 355 7.09 24.05 21.55
C GLN A 355 7.56 23.03 20.51
N CYS A 356 8.83 22.64 20.58
CA CYS A 356 9.42 21.64 19.69
C CYS A 356 8.91 20.22 19.98
N LEU A 357 8.52 19.46 18.95
CA LEU A 357 8.07 18.06 19.04
C LEU A 357 9.16 17.04 18.70
N ALA A 358 8.87 15.76 18.98
CA ALA A 358 9.68 14.61 18.58
C ALA A 358 11.14 14.71 19.03
N ASP A 359 11.33 15.01 20.32
CA ASP A 359 12.61 15.12 21.03
C ASP A 359 13.56 16.23 20.53
N SER A 360 13.09 17.09 19.64
CA SER A 360 13.84 18.27 19.23
C SER A 360 13.78 19.37 20.29
N THR A 361 14.86 20.15 20.38
CA THR A 361 14.98 21.30 21.29
C THR A 361 15.15 22.58 20.48
N CYS A 362 14.49 23.66 20.91
CA CYS A 362 14.67 24.96 20.27
C CYS A 362 16.06 25.52 20.60
N ASN A 363 16.88 25.80 19.59
CA ASN A 363 18.18 26.46 19.78
C ASN A 363 18.08 28.01 19.76
N GLY A 364 16.87 28.56 19.81
CA GLY A 364 16.58 29.99 19.71
C GLY A 364 16.13 30.44 18.33
N THR A 365 16.31 29.62 17.28
CA THR A 365 15.78 29.90 15.95
C THR A 365 15.03 28.71 15.37
N VAL A 366 15.51 27.48 15.58
CA VAL A 366 14.90 26.28 15.01
C VAL A 366 14.87 25.13 16.00
N CYS A 367 13.89 24.25 15.85
CA CYS A 367 13.87 22.97 16.54
C CYS A 367 14.97 22.06 15.98
N VAL A 368 16.00 21.78 16.78
CA VAL A 368 17.12 20.92 16.40
C VAL A 368 17.04 19.58 17.11
N CYS A 369 17.32 18.53 16.35
CA CYS A 369 17.40 17.18 16.90
C CYS A 369 18.61 17.03 17.85
N PRO A 370 18.55 16.11 18.83
CA PRO A 370 19.66 15.83 19.74
C PRO A 370 20.94 15.40 19.01
N PRO A 371 22.12 15.55 19.62
CA PRO A 371 23.36 14.97 19.09
C PRO A 371 23.19 13.48 18.81
N ASN A 372 23.76 12.99 17.70
CA ASN A 372 23.63 11.61 17.21
C ASN A 372 22.22 11.22 16.70
N SER A 373 21.44 12.19 16.23
CA SER A 373 20.20 11.94 15.50
C SER A 373 20.16 12.70 14.18
N VAL A 374 19.46 12.16 13.19
CA VAL A 374 19.21 12.75 11.88
C VAL A 374 17.75 13.20 11.78
N PRO A 375 17.48 14.40 11.25
CA PRO A 375 16.12 14.81 10.94
C PRO A 375 15.56 13.90 9.84
N TRP A 376 14.44 13.23 10.11
CA TRP A 376 13.72 12.45 9.13
C TRP A 376 12.23 12.81 9.19
N TYR A 377 11.77 13.48 8.13
CA TYR A 377 10.42 14.04 8.07
C TYR A 377 10.14 14.97 9.27
N GLN A 378 9.14 14.65 10.09
CA GLN A 378 8.72 15.39 11.29
C GLN A 378 9.29 14.79 12.60
N THR A 379 10.32 13.94 12.53
CA THR A 379 10.88 13.23 13.69
C THR A 379 12.41 13.22 13.70
N CYS A 380 13.01 13.15 14.89
CA CYS A 380 14.44 12.91 15.07
C CYS A 380 14.70 11.40 15.17
N LEU A 381 15.44 10.83 14.22
CA LEU A 381 15.84 9.43 14.25
C LEU A 381 17.28 9.29 14.74
N PRO A 382 17.64 8.29 15.56
CA PRO A 382 19.03 7.99 15.85
C PRO A 382 19.85 7.84 14.56
N ASN A 383 21.02 8.46 14.53
CA ASN A 383 21.96 8.40 13.40
C ASN A 383 22.65 7.03 13.32
N ASP A 384 22.62 6.27 14.43
CA ASP A 384 22.99 4.87 14.48
C ASP A 384 21.77 4.01 14.13
N PRO A 385 21.74 3.35 12.95
CA PRO A 385 20.62 2.50 12.56
C PRO A 385 20.40 1.30 13.50
N THR A 386 21.38 0.90 14.31
CA THR A 386 21.21 -0.15 15.34
C THR A 386 20.32 0.29 16.51
N MET A 387 20.19 1.61 16.69
CA MET A 387 19.30 2.23 17.69
C MET A 387 17.89 2.48 17.13
N VAL A 388 17.68 2.27 15.83
CA VAL A 388 16.40 2.43 15.15
C VAL A 388 15.65 1.09 15.20
N GLY A 389 14.95 0.85 16.30
CA GLY A 389 14.14 -0.35 16.50
C GLY A 389 14.60 -1.15 17.70
N PHE A 390 13.76 -1.12 18.74
CA PHE A 390 13.94 -1.75 20.05
C PHE A 390 15.05 -1.11 20.89
N GLY A 391 14.67 -0.63 22.08
CA GLY A 391 15.60 -0.12 23.09
C GLY A 391 16.62 -1.19 23.54
N PRO A 392 17.49 -0.88 24.52
CA PRO A 392 18.66 -1.67 24.85
C PRO A 392 18.26 -3.08 25.32
N GLY A 393 18.28 -4.02 24.39
CA GLY A 393 17.71 -5.34 24.55
C GLY A 393 18.11 -6.27 23.41
N GLY A 394 19.41 -6.61 23.36
CA GLY A 394 19.94 -7.75 22.61
C GLY A 394 20.53 -7.43 21.24
N GLU A 395 21.52 -8.24 20.84
CA GLU A 395 22.21 -8.18 19.55
C GLU A 395 21.21 -8.40 18.40
N GLY A 396 20.75 -7.28 17.83
CA GLY A 396 20.00 -7.25 16.58
C GLY A 396 20.90 -7.50 15.37
N PHE A 397 20.28 -7.96 14.28
CA PHE A 397 20.93 -8.34 13.02
C PHE A 397 21.95 -7.29 12.53
N GLN A 398 23.22 -7.69 12.51
CA GLN A 398 24.33 -6.96 11.89
C GLN A 398 24.36 -7.33 10.39
N LEU A 399 24.02 -6.36 9.52
CA LEU A 399 24.32 -6.46 8.09
C LEU A 399 25.79 -6.08 7.89
N ASP A 400 26.69 -7.06 8.02
CA ASP A 400 28.07 -6.89 7.59
C ASP A 400 28.12 -6.80 6.06
N LEU A 401 28.54 -5.66 5.54
CA LEU A 401 28.99 -5.54 4.15
C LEU A 401 30.31 -6.31 4.04
N ILE A 402 30.28 -7.47 3.39
CA ILE A 402 31.48 -8.22 3.04
C ILE A 402 32.36 -7.31 2.18
N LYS A 403 33.57 -7.03 2.66
CA LYS A 403 34.63 -6.41 1.87
C LYS A 403 35.13 -7.47 0.89
N GLU A 404 34.85 -7.32 -0.40
CA GLU A 404 35.44 -8.17 -1.44
C GLU A 404 36.95 -7.90 -1.51
N GLU A 405 37.75 -8.88 -1.12
CA GLU A 405 39.17 -8.94 -1.45
C GLU A 405 39.30 -9.31 -2.93
N LEU A 406 40.00 -8.45 -3.69
CA LEU A 406 40.43 -8.68 -5.06
C LEU A 406 41.26 -9.96 -5.14
N VAL A 407 40.70 -11.02 -5.73
CA VAL A 407 41.49 -12.14 -6.24
C VAL A 407 41.66 -11.96 -7.74
N THR A 408 42.85 -11.51 -8.12
CA THR A 408 43.38 -11.60 -9.48
C THR A 408 43.71 -13.04 -9.80
N GLU A 409 43.21 -13.59 -10.90
CA GLU A 409 43.94 -14.60 -11.67
C GLU A 409 43.53 -14.56 -13.15
N GLU A 410 44.56 -14.50 -14.00
CA GLU A 410 44.52 -14.36 -15.46
C GLU A 410 44.49 -15.73 -16.18
N SER A 411 43.84 -15.73 -17.36
CA SER A 411 44.13 -16.52 -18.57
C SER A 411 43.73 -18.01 -18.55
N THR A 412 43.22 -18.65 -19.61
CA THR A 412 43.45 -18.54 -21.06
C THR A 412 42.30 -19.17 -21.89
N SER A 413 42.33 -18.90 -23.19
CA SER A 413 41.51 -19.30 -24.38
C SER A 413 41.10 -20.80 -24.49
N SER A 414 40.19 -21.27 -25.36
CA SER A 414 39.81 -20.94 -26.75
C SER A 414 38.58 -21.76 -27.23
N GLN A 415 37.83 -21.22 -28.20
CA GLN A 415 37.10 -21.82 -29.36
C GLN A 415 36.17 -23.05 -29.15
N ALA A 416 34.85 -22.94 -29.37
CA ALA A 416 34.05 -22.87 -30.62
C ALA A 416 33.54 -24.25 -31.09
N GLU A 417 32.23 -24.48 -31.07
CA GLU A 417 31.38 -24.84 -32.24
C GLU A 417 29.94 -25.25 -31.84
N SER A 418 29.07 -25.07 -32.83
CA SER A 418 27.60 -25.10 -32.91
C SER A 418 26.90 -26.43 -32.59
N ASN A 419 25.63 -26.34 -32.16
CA ASN A 419 24.49 -26.85 -32.93
C ASN A 419 23.13 -26.46 -32.32
N ASP A 420 22.20 -26.10 -33.21
CA ASP A 420 20.79 -25.78 -33.00
C ASP A 420 19.99 -26.90 -32.30
N ILE A 421 18.89 -26.53 -31.62
CA ILE A 421 17.54 -27.09 -31.83
C ILE A 421 16.49 -26.22 -31.08
N ASN A 422 15.43 -25.90 -31.83
CA ASN A 422 14.16 -25.27 -31.47
C ASN A 422 13.60 -25.58 -30.07
N GLY A 423 13.01 -24.55 -29.44
CA GLY A 423 12.11 -24.70 -28.30
C GLY A 423 11.40 -23.39 -27.95
N SER A 424 10.09 -23.33 -28.24
CA SER A 424 9.17 -22.23 -28.02
C SER A 424 9.34 -21.42 -26.73
N THR A 425 9.55 -20.10 -26.83
CA THR A 425 9.31 -19.16 -25.73
C THR A 425 7.86 -18.67 -25.79
N SER A 426 7.03 -19.18 -24.88
CA SER A 426 5.62 -18.81 -24.77
C SER A 426 5.46 -17.39 -24.18
N SER A 427 4.93 -16.49 -25.00
CA SER A 427 3.77 -15.58 -24.82
C SER A 427 3.28 -15.10 -23.43
N MET A 428 4.01 -15.25 -22.32
CA MET A 428 3.52 -14.84 -21.00
C MET A 428 3.51 -13.31 -20.85
N GLN A 429 4.58 -12.60 -21.26
CA GLN A 429 4.69 -11.14 -21.16
C GLN A 429 3.57 -10.36 -21.88
N TRP A 430 3.06 -10.88 -23.01
CA TRP A 430 2.03 -10.20 -23.80
C TRP A 430 0.60 -10.42 -23.25
N LYS A 431 0.35 -11.51 -22.50
CA LYS A 431 -0.94 -11.72 -21.83
C LYS A 431 -1.12 -10.84 -20.58
N TRP A 432 -0.04 -10.46 -19.91
CA TRP A 432 -0.10 -9.61 -18.71
C TRP A 432 -0.48 -8.16 -19.02
N LEU A 433 0.05 -7.60 -20.12
CA LEU A 433 -0.25 -6.23 -20.55
C LEU A 433 -1.68 -6.05 -21.06
N SER A 434 -2.32 -7.08 -21.62
CA SER A 434 -3.70 -6.99 -22.13
C SER A 434 -4.77 -7.06 -21.04
N ILE A 435 -4.53 -7.80 -19.96
CA ILE A 435 -5.44 -7.86 -18.80
C ILE A 435 -5.41 -6.51 -18.05
N PHE A 436 -4.22 -5.95 -17.86
CA PHE A 436 -4.10 -4.60 -17.33
C PHE A 436 -4.68 -3.58 -18.30
N SER A 437 -4.41 -3.64 -19.61
CA SER A 437 -4.97 -2.63 -20.52
C SER A 437 -6.49 -2.58 -20.49
N GLY A 438 -7.22 -3.70 -20.38
CA GLY A 438 -8.70 -3.71 -20.35
C GLY A 438 -9.32 -3.19 -19.04
N VAL A 439 -8.77 -3.54 -17.89
CA VAL A 439 -9.25 -3.09 -16.57
C VAL A 439 -8.82 -1.64 -16.29
N LEU A 440 -7.60 -1.29 -16.72
CA LEU A 440 -7.04 0.04 -16.68
C LEU A 440 -7.81 0.96 -17.66
N PHE A 441 -8.15 0.53 -18.89
CA PHE A 441 -8.97 1.35 -19.82
C PHE A 441 -10.35 1.69 -19.26
N CYS A 442 -11.00 0.76 -18.54
CA CYS A 442 -12.35 0.99 -18.04
C CYS A 442 -12.39 1.84 -16.75
N LEU A 443 -11.35 1.81 -15.91
CA LEU A 443 -11.41 2.45 -14.58
C LEU A 443 -10.55 3.73 -14.46
N LEU A 444 -9.50 3.90 -15.27
CA LEU A 444 -8.67 5.12 -15.28
C LEU A 444 -9.21 6.27 -16.11
N HIS A 445 -10.29 6.02 -16.84
CA HIS A 445 -10.88 7.01 -17.74
C HIS A 445 -11.99 7.82 -17.06
N PHE A 446 -12.08 7.77 -15.73
CA PHE A 446 -12.99 8.60 -14.95
C PHE A 446 -12.23 9.68 -14.19
N LYS A 447 -12.52 10.93 -14.53
CA LYS A 447 -12.07 12.10 -13.77
C LYS A 447 -12.77 12.07 -12.41
N MET A 448 -12.05 11.63 -11.39
CA MET A 448 -12.53 11.72 -10.02
C MET A 448 -12.33 13.16 -9.53
N TYR A 449 -13.42 13.83 -9.13
CA TYR A 449 -13.39 15.13 -8.50
C TYR A 449 -12.67 15.00 -7.16
N THR A 450 -11.42 15.48 -7.12
CA THR A 450 -10.80 15.96 -5.89
C THR A 450 -10.98 17.47 -5.88
N THR A 451 -12.00 17.95 -5.18
CA THR A 451 -12.02 19.36 -4.74
C THR A 451 -10.90 19.52 -3.72
N PHE A 452 -9.84 20.23 -4.10
CA PHE A 452 -8.85 20.78 -3.17
C PHE A 452 -9.47 21.94 -2.38
#